data_AF-J9DYW1-F1
#
_entry.id   AF-J9DYW1-F1
#
_cell.length_a   1.000
_cell.length_b   1.000
_cell.length_c   1.000
_cell.angle_alpha   90.00
_cell.angle_beta   90.00
_cell.angle_gamma   90.00
#
_symmetry.space_group_name_H-M   'P 1'
#
loop_
_entity.id
_entity.type
_entity.pdbx_description
1 polymer ?
#
loop_
_entity_poly.entity_id
_entity_poly.type
_entity_poly.pdbx_seq_one_letter_code
_entity_poly.pdbx_strand_id
1 'polypeptide(L)'
;MASSADAVTKIYVCATMWHETALEMTCMLKSIFRLDEDQCARRNAQKYLKIIDPDYYEFEAHIFFDDAFEINEYGEPVINKFVQQLIEKIDEAARFY
;
A
#
# COMPACT_ATOMS: atom_id res chain seq x y z
N MET A 1 -15.91 -22.37 21.46
CA MET A 1 -14.46 -22.09 21.49
C MET A 1 -14.16 -21.35 20.20
N ALA A 2 -13.76 -20.07 20.27
CA ALA A 2 -13.26 -19.39 19.08
C ALA A 2 -12.09 -20.21 18.55
N SER A 3 -12.12 -20.55 17.26
CA SER A 3 -11.01 -21.25 16.64
C SER A 3 -9.77 -20.37 16.79
N SER A 4 -8.58 -20.94 16.99
CA SER A 4 -7.32 -20.16 16.97
C SER A 4 -7.08 -19.44 15.63
N ALA A 5 -7.91 -19.73 14.62
CA ALA A 5 -7.98 -19.03 13.34
C ALA A 5 -8.82 -17.73 13.35
N ASP A 6 -9.62 -17.46 14.40
CA ASP A 6 -10.58 -16.32 14.45
C ASP A 6 -9.98 -14.98 14.91
N ALA A 7 -8.67 -14.90 15.12
CA ALA A 7 -8.02 -13.65 15.51
C ALA A 7 -6.74 -13.41 14.70
N VAL A 8 -6.81 -13.52 13.38
CA VAL A 8 -5.72 -13.04 12.51
C VAL A 8 -5.57 -11.53 12.73
N THR A 9 -4.36 -11.09 13.09
CA THR A 9 -4.08 -9.68 13.31
C THR A 9 -4.18 -8.95 11.98
N LYS A 10 -4.96 -7.86 11.94
CA LYS A 10 -5.06 -7.00 10.76
C LYS A 10 -4.39 -5.65 11.00
N ILE A 11 -3.45 -5.29 10.14
CA ILE A 11 -2.72 -4.03 10.16
C ILE A 11 -3.33 -3.09 9.12
N TYR A 12 -3.69 -1.88 9.55
CA TYR A 12 -4.14 -0.82 8.64
C TYR A 12 -3.02 0.22 8.52
N VAL A 13 -2.45 0.33 7.32
CA VAL A 13 -1.43 1.32 7.02
C VAL A 13 -2.12 2.54 6.42
N CYS A 14 -2.13 3.64 7.16
CA CYS A 14 -2.68 4.90 6.68
C CYS A 14 -1.54 5.87 6.39
N ALA A 15 -1.49 6.38 5.17
CA ALA A 15 -0.58 7.45 4.77
C ALA A 15 -1.39 8.64 4.25
N THR A 16 -0.91 9.85 4.50
CA THR A 16 -1.43 11.08 3.90
C THR A 16 -0.39 11.65 2.97
N MET A 17 -0.81 12.15 1.81
CA MET A 17 0.06 12.75 0.80
C MET A 17 -0.50 14.07 0.31
N TRP A 18 0.39 14.96 -0.08
CA TRP A 18 0.05 16.21 -0.75
C TRP A 18 1.21 16.65 -1.64
N HIS A 19 2.11 17.48 -1.11
CA HIS A 19 3.27 18.04 -1.81
C HIS A 19 4.54 17.19 -1.64
N GLU A 20 4.40 15.87 -1.63
CA GLU A 20 5.54 14.95 -1.51
C GLU A 20 6.41 14.98 -2.76
N THR A 21 7.72 14.82 -2.57
CA THR A 21 8.66 14.63 -3.67
C THR A 21 8.56 13.22 -4.25
N ALA A 22 9.03 13.04 -5.48
CA ALA A 22 9.05 11.72 -6.13
C ALA A 22 9.84 10.68 -5.32
N LEU A 23 10.87 11.09 -4.60
CA LEU A 23 11.65 10.20 -3.74
C LEU A 23 10.85 9.76 -2.51
N GLU A 24 10.16 10.68 -1.84
CA GLU A 24 9.30 10.38 -0.69
C GLU A 24 8.17 9.43 -1.06
N MET A 25 7.49 9.69 -2.18
CA MET A 25 6.45 8.79 -2.71
C MET A 25 6.99 7.39 -2.98
N THR A 26 8.14 7.27 -3.67
CA THR A 26 8.77 5.98 -3.95
C THR A 26 9.19 5.25 -2.67
N CYS A 27 9.74 5.95 -1.68
CA CYS A 27 10.13 5.34 -0.39
C CYS A 27 8.91 4.78 0.36
N MET A 28 7.81 5.52 0.38
CA MET A 28 6.54 5.10 0.98
C MET A 28 5.99 3.86 0.27
N LEU A 29 5.88 3.91 -1.07
CA LEU A 29 5.41 2.79 -1.89
C LEU A 29 6.27 1.54 -1.72
N LYS A 30 7.61 1.67 -1.69
CA LYS A 30 8.52 0.56 -1.43
C LYS A 30 8.31 -0.05 -0.05
N SER A 31 7.97 0.75 0.96
CA SER A 31 7.68 0.25 2.30
C SER A 31 6.38 -0.58 2.30
N ILE A 32 5.34 -0.13 1.61
CA ILE A 32 4.09 -0.89 1.42
C ILE A 32 4.34 -2.20 0.68
N PHE A 33 5.05 -2.17 -0.45
CA PHE A 33 5.29 -3.37 -1.26
C PHE A 33 6.14 -4.43 -0.52
N ARG A 34 7.05 -4.02 0.38
CA ARG A 34 7.77 -4.98 1.25
C ARG A 34 6.84 -5.68 2.23
N LEU A 35 5.83 -4.98 2.75
CA LEU A 35 4.80 -5.58 3.60
C LEU A 35 3.93 -6.55 2.81
N ASP A 36 3.60 -6.22 1.55
CA ASP A 36 2.88 -7.11 0.62
C ASP A 36 3.62 -8.41 0.37
N GLU A 37 4.92 -8.31 0.07
CA GLU A 37 5.76 -9.47 -0.14
C GLU A 37 5.86 -10.36 1.11
N ASP A 38 6.13 -9.77 2.28
CA ASP A 38 6.24 -10.50 3.56
C ASP A 38 4.91 -11.20 3.90
N GLN A 39 3.78 -10.50 3.79
CA GLN A 39 2.46 -11.07 4.00
C GLN A 39 2.21 -12.25 3.04
N CYS A 40 2.55 -12.07 1.75
CA CYS A 40 2.38 -13.10 0.74
C CYS A 40 3.24 -14.35 1.03
N ALA A 41 4.49 -14.16 1.44
CA ALA A 41 5.40 -15.24 1.82
C ALA A 41 4.87 -16.02 3.04
N ARG A 42 4.44 -15.32 4.10
CA ARG A 42 3.85 -15.96 5.30
C ARG A 42 2.56 -16.70 4.99
N ARG A 43 1.69 -16.12 4.15
CA ARG A 43 0.46 -16.76 3.69
C ARG A 43 0.76 -18.04 2.90
N ASN A 44 1.75 -18.01 2.02
CA ASN A 44 2.16 -19.18 1.24
C ASN A 44 2.78 -20.27 2.12
N ALA A 45 3.59 -19.91 3.12
CA ALA A 45 4.17 -20.86 4.07
C ALA A 45 3.07 -21.59 4.86
N GLN A 46 2.05 -20.88 5.35
CA GLN A 46 0.90 -21.50 6.01
C GLN A 46 0.11 -22.41 5.08
N LYS A 47 -0.20 -21.93 3.86
CA LYS A 47 -1.06 -22.65 2.91
C LYS A 47 -0.41 -23.91 2.34
N TYR A 48 0.87 -23.83 1.96
CA TYR A 48 1.54 -24.91 1.21
C TYR A 48 2.47 -25.75 2.07
N LEU A 49 3.14 -25.16 3.07
CA LEU A 49 4.07 -25.87 3.95
C LEU A 49 3.43 -26.32 5.27
N LYS A 50 2.18 -25.91 5.54
CA LYS A 50 1.44 -26.18 6.78
C LYS A 50 2.18 -25.73 8.04
N ILE A 51 3.04 -24.73 7.90
CA ILE A 51 3.73 -24.09 9.02
C ILE A 51 2.73 -23.15 9.68
N ILE A 52 2.52 -23.28 10.99
CA ILE A 52 1.70 -22.32 11.75
C ILE A 52 2.63 -21.15 12.11
N ASP A 53 2.41 -20.00 11.48
CA ASP A 53 3.10 -18.75 11.81
C ASP A 53 2.29 -18.00 12.88
N PRO A 54 2.74 -17.97 14.16
CA PRO A 54 2.03 -17.27 15.22
C PRO A 54 1.99 -15.75 15.01
N ASP A 55 2.89 -15.21 14.19
CA ASP A 55 3.01 -13.78 13.89
C ASP A 55 2.37 -13.42 12.55
N TYR A 56 1.55 -14.31 11.98
CA TYR A 56 0.84 -14.01 10.74
C TYR A 56 -0.10 -12.81 10.93
N TYR A 57 -0.01 -11.89 9.98
CA TYR A 57 -0.90 -10.75 9.89
C TYR A 57 -1.44 -10.64 8.46
N GLU A 58 -2.59 -9.98 8.35
CA GLU A 58 -3.04 -9.39 7.10
C GLU A 58 -2.86 -7.88 7.16
N PHE A 59 -2.58 -7.21 6.04
CA PHE A 59 -2.57 -5.76 6.03
C PHE A 59 -3.36 -5.18 4.86
N GLU A 60 -3.79 -3.94 5.05
CA GLU A 60 -4.48 -3.13 4.06
C GLU A 60 -3.89 -1.72 4.13
N ALA A 61 -3.50 -1.16 2.98
CA ALA A 61 -2.90 0.16 2.90
C ALA A 61 -3.85 1.18 2.26
N HIS A 62 -4.03 2.32 2.92
CA HIS A 62 -4.82 3.45 2.46
C HIS A 62 -3.92 4.68 2.35
N ILE A 63 -3.91 5.30 1.17
CA ILE A 63 -3.20 6.55 0.92
C ILE A 63 -4.25 7.62 0.67
N PHE A 64 -4.35 8.57 1.58
CA PHE A 64 -5.24 9.72 1.48
C PHE A 64 -4.49 10.89 0.86
N PHE A 65 -5.11 11.55 -0.12
CA PHE A 65 -4.50 12.65 -0.84
C PHE A 65 -5.25 13.95 -0.54
N ASP A 66 -4.53 14.97 -0.06
CA ASP A 66 -5.07 16.32 0.10
C ASP A 66 -5.06 17.07 -1.24
N ASP A 67 -6.09 17.89 -1.47
CA ASP A 67 -6.29 18.70 -2.68
C ASP A 67 -6.02 17.92 -3.99
N ALA A 68 -6.58 16.71 -4.07
CA ALA A 68 -6.23 15.72 -5.11
C ALA A 68 -6.63 16.12 -6.54
N PHE A 69 -7.51 17.13 -6.68
CA PHE A 69 -8.08 17.56 -7.95
C PHE A 69 -7.86 19.04 -8.17
N GLU A 70 -7.54 19.40 -9.41
CA GLU A 70 -7.49 20.78 -9.90
C GLU A 70 -8.52 20.99 -11.01
N ILE A 71 -8.89 22.24 -11.28
CA ILE A 71 -9.82 22.58 -12.35
C ILE A 71 -9.01 22.95 -13.60
N ASN A 72 -9.25 22.27 -14.71
CA ASN A 72 -8.59 22.57 -15.98
C ASN A 72 -9.16 23.83 -16.66
N GLU A 73 -8.59 24.24 -17.79
CA GLU A 73 -9.04 25.42 -18.55
C GLU A 73 -10.49 25.33 -19.06
N TYR A 74 -11.05 24.11 -19.13
CA TYR A 74 -12.43 23.83 -19.54
C TYR A 74 -13.41 23.78 -18.36
N GLY A 75 -12.94 24.01 -17.12
CA GLY A 75 -13.77 23.96 -15.92
C GLY A 75 -14.01 22.54 -15.39
N GLU A 76 -13.26 21.55 -15.87
CA GLU A 76 -13.42 20.14 -15.48
C GLU A 76 -12.43 19.76 -14.36
N PRO A 77 -12.85 18.93 -13.40
CA PRO A 77 -11.94 18.40 -12.37
C PRO A 77 -10.99 17.36 -12.98
N VAL A 78 -9.70 17.61 -12.87
CA VAL A 78 -8.62 16.70 -13.28
C VAL A 78 -7.75 16.38 -12.08
N ILE A 79 -7.09 15.21 -12.08
CA ILE A 79 -6.14 14.87 -11.02
C ILE A 79 -4.99 15.89 -10.99
N ASN A 80 -4.56 16.28 -9.80
CA ASN A 80 -3.44 17.20 -9.68
C ASN A 80 -2.11 16.51 -10.08
N LYS A 81 -1.07 17.32 -10.29
CA LYS A 81 0.27 16.83 -10.66
C LYS A 81 0.89 15.85 -9.66
N PHE A 82 0.51 15.91 -8.38
CA PHE A 82 1.07 15.06 -7.34
C PHE A 82 0.43 13.67 -7.33
N VAL A 83 -0.87 13.59 -7.58
CA VAL A 83 -1.59 12.33 -7.80
C VAL A 83 -1.06 11.67 -9.08
N GLN A 84 -0.85 12.44 -10.15
CA GLN A 84 -0.21 11.92 -11.37
C GLN A 84 1.19 11.38 -11.07
N GLN A 85 2.02 12.14 -10.34
CA GLN A 85 3.35 11.71 -9.92
C GLN A 85 3.29 10.42 -9.10
N LEU A 86 2.33 10.28 -8.17
CA LEU A 86 2.16 9.04 -7.40
C LEU A 86 1.90 7.85 -8.33
N ILE A 87 0.97 7.99 -9.29
CA ILE A 87 0.63 6.93 -10.25
C ILE A 87 1.87 6.51 -11.05
N GLU A 88 2.65 7.46 -11.53
CA GLU A 88 3.91 7.18 -12.25
C GLU A 88 4.93 6.46 -11.36
N LYS A 89 5.02 6.83 -10.07
CA LYS A 89 5.96 6.21 -9.13
C LYS A 89 5.51 4.83 -8.65
N ILE A 90 4.24 4.48 -8.73
CA ILE A 90 3.74 3.13 -8.41
C ILE A 90 4.43 2.08 -9.29
N ASP A 91 4.44 2.29 -10.61
CA ASP A 91 5.09 1.37 -11.55
C ASP A 91 6.60 1.29 -11.31
N GLU A 92 7.25 2.43 -11.04
CA GLU A 92 8.68 2.46 -10.75
C GLU A 92 9.02 1.73 -9.45
N ALA A 93 8.24 1.96 -8.39
CA ALA A 93 8.44 1.32 -7.09
C ALA A 93 8.19 -0.20 -7.16
N ALA A 94 7.28 -0.66 -8.02
CA ALA A 94 6.98 -2.07 -8.22
C ALA A 94 8.02 -2.83 -9.07
N ARG A 95 8.74 -2.13 -9.97
CA ARG A 95 9.75 -2.75 -10.86
C ARG A 95 11.00 -3.28 -10.17
N PHE A 96 11.36 -2.75 -9.01
CA PHE A 96 12.60 -3.09 -8.32
C PHE A 96 12.43 -4.16 -7.23
N TYR A 97 11.60 -5.17 -7.53
CA TYR A 97 11.55 -6.45 -6.83
C TYR A 97 12.12 -7.56 -7.71
#